data_AF-A0A7X7L2C8-F1
#
_entry.id   AF-A0A7X7L2C8-F1
#
_cell.length_a   1.000
_cell.length_b   1.000
_cell.length_c   1.000
_cell.angle_alpha   90.00
_cell.angle_beta   90.00
_cell.angle_gamma   90.00
#
_symmetry.space_group_name_H-M   'P 1'
#
loop_
_entity.id
_entity.type
_entity.pdbx_description
1 polymer ?
#
loop_
_entity_poly.entity_id
_entity_poly.type
_entity_poly.pdbx_seq_one_letter_code
_entity_poly.pdbx_strand_id
1 'polypeptide(L)'
;MKPKAIFIKLGITLTLVAILGYMVDFGELRRSIAAVSARALLTAVLGYALTQVITSTKWYVLLQAAGVKCTLARTIKAVFIGMYVNTFCFGTIGGDLVRSLLVSGNSADKGISLASVVADRVMGLSVLAGIGILSGLFFGSISEQPDIALVATVFIVLAGLGW
;
A
#
# COMPACT_ATOMS: atom_id res chain seq x y z
N MET A 1 -11.64 17.18 -12.89
CA MET A 1 -11.20 16.08 -13.80
C MET A 1 -12.06 16.12 -15.05
N LYS A 2 -11.47 16.02 -16.26
CA LYS A 2 -12.25 16.12 -17.51
C LYS A 2 -13.16 14.88 -17.64
N PRO A 3 -14.48 15.03 -17.85
CA PRO A 3 -15.47 13.95 -17.78
C PRO A 3 -15.15 12.77 -18.72
N LYS A 4 -14.54 13.03 -19.87
CA LYS A 4 -14.14 12.02 -20.86
C LYS A 4 -13.17 10.95 -20.30
N ALA A 5 -12.26 11.33 -19.40
CA ALA A 5 -11.31 10.39 -18.80
C ALA A 5 -11.97 9.42 -17.80
N ILE A 6 -13.09 9.82 -17.19
CA ILE A 6 -13.83 8.97 -16.25
C ILE A 6 -14.56 7.86 -17.02
N PHE A 7 -15.21 8.20 -18.15
CA PHE A 7 -15.89 7.21 -18.99
C PHE A 7 -14.93 6.18 -19.58
N ILE A 8 -13.73 6.60 -20.00
CA ILE A 8 -12.70 5.67 -20.50
C ILE A 8 -12.25 4.73 -19.38
N LYS A 9 -11.94 5.24 -18.18
CA LYS A 9 -11.56 4.40 -17.04
C LYS A 9 -12.65 3.39 -16.68
N LEU A 10 -13.91 3.84 -16.62
CA LEU A 10 -15.04 2.96 -16.35
C LEU A 10 -15.19 1.88 -17.41
N GLY A 11 -15.07 2.23 -18.70
CA GLY A 11 -15.10 1.27 -19.80
C GLY A 11 -14.00 0.21 -19.67
N ILE A 12 -12.76 0.63 -19.41
CA ILE A 12 -11.63 -0.30 -19.19
C ILE A 12 -11.89 -1.21 -17.98
N THR A 13 -12.32 -0.64 -16.84
CA THR A 13 -12.63 -1.41 -15.63
C THR A 13 -13.73 -2.44 -15.89
N LEU A 14 -14.83 -2.05 -16.55
CA LEU A 14 -15.93 -2.95 -16.91
C LEU A 14 -15.47 -4.07 -17.84
N THR A 15 -14.68 -3.75 -18.87
CA THR A 15 -14.14 -4.75 -19.80
C THR A 15 -13.23 -5.73 -19.07
N LEU A 16 -12.32 -5.27 -18.22
CA LEU A 16 -11.44 -6.14 -17.44
C LEU A 16 -12.23 -7.06 -16.49
N VAL A 17 -13.23 -6.51 -15.81
CA VAL A 17 -14.11 -7.30 -14.92
C VAL A 17 -14.91 -8.33 -15.72
N ALA A 18 -15.40 -7.98 -16.91
CA ALA A 18 -16.12 -8.91 -17.78
C ALA A 18 -15.21 -10.03 -18.32
N ILE A 19 -13.99 -9.71 -18.72
CA ILE A 19 -12.98 -10.69 -19.12
C ILE A 19 -12.68 -11.64 -17.96
N LEU A 20 -12.42 -11.11 -16.76
CA LEU A 20 -12.18 -11.94 -15.57
C LEU A 20 -13.39 -12.82 -15.25
N GLY A 21 -14.60 -12.28 -15.31
CA GLY A 21 -15.83 -13.04 -15.10
C GLY A 21 -16.04 -14.16 -16.13
N TYR A 22 -15.58 -13.97 -17.37
CA TYR A 22 -15.64 -15.00 -18.40
C TYR A 22 -14.53 -16.06 -18.24
N MET A 23 -13.34 -15.67 -17.77
CA MET A 23 -12.20 -16.57 -17.59
C MET A 23 -12.29 -17.41 -16.31
N VAL A 24 -13.02 -16.95 -15.30
CA VAL A 24 -13.12 -17.64 -14.00
C VAL A 24 -14.26 -18.66 -14.01
N ASP A 25 -13.93 -19.92 -13.70
CA ASP A 25 -14.94 -20.94 -13.40
C ASP A 25 -15.54 -20.69 -12.01
N PHE A 26 -16.79 -20.20 -12.00
CA PHE A 26 -17.51 -19.91 -10.75
C PHE A 26 -17.76 -21.16 -9.89
N GLY A 27 -17.81 -22.35 -10.50
CA GLY A 27 -17.94 -23.63 -9.79
C GLY A 27 -16.64 -24.03 -9.09
N GLU A 28 -15.49 -23.78 -9.71
CA GLU A 28 -14.18 -23.93 -9.07
C GLU A 28 -13.96 -22.87 -7.98
N LEU A 29 -14.29 -21.60 -8.24
CA LEU A 29 -14.21 -20.52 -7.26
C LEU A 29 -14.99 -20.84 -5.97
N ARG A 30 -16.23 -21.32 -6.10
CA ARG A 30 -17.06 -21.72 -4.95
C ARG A 30 -16.43 -22.87 -4.16
N ARG A 31 -15.89 -23.87 -4.85
CA ARG A 31 -15.22 -25.01 -4.22
C ARG A 31 -13.97 -24.56 -3.45
N SER A 32 -13.16 -23.68 -4.06
CA SER A 32 -11.98 -23.10 -3.43
C SER A 32 -12.32 -22.29 -2.17
N ILE A 33 -13.38 -21.48 -2.21
CA ILE A 33 -13.86 -20.74 -1.02
C ILE A 33 -14.37 -21.71 0.06
N ALA A 34 -15.14 -22.73 -0.31
CA ALA A 34 -15.66 -23.71 0.64
C ALA A 34 -14.57 -24.61 1.26
N ALA A 35 -13.45 -24.80 0.56
CA ALA A 35 -12.30 -25.54 1.05
C ALA A 35 -11.41 -24.73 2.02
N VAL A 36 -11.63 -23.41 2.16
CA VAL A 36 -10.85 -22.59 3.10
C VAL A 36 -11.16 -23.01 4.53
N SER A 37 -10.15 -23.53 5.22
CA SER A 37 -10.28 -23.84 6.64
C SER A 37 -10.40 -22.58 7.49
N ALA A 38 -11.17 -22.64 8.58
CA ALA A 38 -11.29 -21.53 9.53
C ALA A 38 -9.94 -21.11 10.13
N ARG A 39 -9.00 -22.05 10.28
CA ARG A 39 -7.63 -21.77 10.73
C ARG A 39 -6.87 -20.90 9.73
N ALA A 40 -6.93 -21.23 8.45
CA ALA A 40 -6.29 -20.44 7.39
C ALA A 40 -6.89 -19.03 7.28
N LEU A 41 -8.21 -18.90 7.45
CA LEU A 41 -8.88 -17.61 7.49
C LEU A 41 -8.39 -16.78 8.69
N LEU A 42 -8.34 -17.38 9.88
CA LEU A 42 -7.90 -16.70 11.10
C LEU A 42 -6.43 -16.26 11.00
N THR A 43 -5.54 -17.10 10.48
CA THR A 43 -4.13 -16.74 10.29
C THR A 43 -3.96 -15.61 9.29
N ALA A 44 -4.73 -15.61 8.20
CA ALA A 44 -4.71 -14.52 7.22
C ALA A 44 -5.18 -13.19 7.83
N VAL A 45 -6.29 -13.21 8.60
CA VAL A 45 -6.83 -12.02 9.26
C VAL A 45 -5.86 -11.47 10.31
N LEU A 46 -5.31 -12.34 11.16
CA LEU A 46 -4.36 -11.93 12.20
C LEU A 46 -3.05 -11.44 11.59
N GLY A 47 -2.54 -12.13 10.55
CA GLY A 47 -1.35 -11.71 9.83
C GLY A 47 -1.52 -10.33 9.20
N TYR A 48 -2.65 -10.10 8.52
CA TYR A 48 -2.97 -8.80 7.94
C TYR A 48 -3.10 -7.71 9.00
N ALA A 49 -3.82 -7.97 10.10
CA ALA A 49 -3.96 -7.02 11.21
C ALA A 49 -2.59 -6.67 11.82
N LEU A 50 -1.72 -7.66 12.01
CA LEU A 50 -0.37 -7.46 12.52
C LEU A 50 0.48 -6.61 11.56
N THR A 51 0.40 -6.87 10.25
CA THR A 51 1.04 -6.02 9.24
C THR A 51 0.59 -4.56 9.37
N GLN A 52 -0.71 -4.32 9.54
CA GLN A 52 -1.21 -2.96 9.71
C GLN A 52 -0.73 -2.28 10.99
N VAL A 53 -0.59 -3.03 12.09
CA VAL A 53 0.00 -2.51 13.32
C VAL A 53 1.47 -2.13 13.10
N ILE A 54 2.25 -2.99 12.44
CA ILE A 54 3.66 -2.71 12.12
C ILE A 54 3.78 -1.46 11.23
N THR A 55 2.97 -1.35 10.17
CA THR A 55 2.92 -0.17 9.29
C THR A 55 2.55 1.10 10.06
N SER A 56 1.60 0.99 11.00
CA SER A 56 1.19 2.11 11.85
C SER A 56 2.32 2.58 12.75
N THR A 57 3.09 1.66 13.32
CA THR A 57 4.27 1.97 14.15
C THR A 57 5.35 2.68 13.32
N LYS A 58 5.61 2.20 12.09
CA LYS A 58 6.56 2.88 11.18
C LYS A 58 6.11 4.32 10.88
N TRP A 59 4.83 4.52 10.58
CA TRP A 59 4.30 5.85 10.31
C TRP A 59 4.28 6.74 11.56
N TYR A 60 4.07 6.18 12.75
CA TYR A 60 4.21 6.90 14.02
C TYR A 60 5.63 7.46 14.20
N VAL A 61 6.67 6.68 13.92
CA VAL A 61 8.08 7.15 13.99
C VAL A 61 8.31 8.32 13.03
N LEU A 62 7.78 8.23 11.81
CA LEU A 62 7.82 9.32 10.82
C LEU A 62 7.14 10.60 11.32
N LEU A 63 5.96 10.47 11.93
CA LEU A 63 5.21 11.60 12.48
C LEU A 63 5.96 12.27 13.63
N GLN A 64 6.57 11.48 14.51
CA GLN A 64 7.38 12.00 15.62
C GLN A 64 8.65 12.71 15.12
N ALA A 65 9.33 12.15 14.11
CA ALA A 65 10.47 12.80 13.46
C ALA A 65 10.09 14.12 12.78
N ALA A 66 8.86 14.18 12.25
CA ALA A 66 8.29 15.39 11.65
C ALA A 66 7.71 16.38 12.68
N GLY A 67 7.84 16.12 13.98
CA GLY A 67 7.39 17.01 15.06
C GLY A 67 5.89 16.97 15.38
N VAL A 68 5.14 16.01 14.82
CA VAL A 68 3.69 15.87 15.06
C VAL A 68 3.45 15.16 16.40
N LYS A 69 2.86 15.86 17.37
CA LYS A 69 2.56 15.30 18.69
C LYS A 69 1.33 14.38 18.63
N CYS A 70 1.55 13.07 18.62
CA CYS A 70 0.49 12.08 18.69
C CYS A 70 0.89 10.87 19.54
N THR A 71 -0.07 9.97 19.80
CA THR A 71 0.20 8.69 20.50
C THR A 71 0.11 7.54 19.51
N LEU A 72 0.88 6.47 19.72
CA LEU A 72 0.86 5.28 18.86
C LEU A 72 -0.56 4.71 18.70
N ALA A 73 -1.34 4.66 19.79
CA ALA A 73 -2.72 4.19 19.75
C ALA A 73 -3.61 5.04 18.83
N ARG A 74 -3.42 6.37 18.83
CA ARG A 74 -4.15 7.28 17.94
C ARG A 74 -3.72 7.08 16.48
N THR A 75 -2.44 6.84 16.24
CA THR A 75 -1.91 6.54 14.90
C THR A 75 -2.48 5.23 14.36
N ILE A 76 -2.47 4.15 15.15
CA ILE A 76 -3.06 2.86 14.76
C ILE A 76 -4.54 3.05 14.43
N LYS A 77 -5.31 3.72 15.31
CA LYS A 77 -6.74 4.00 15.07
C LYS A 77 -6.95 4.79 13.77
N ALA A 78 -6.14 5.81 13.52
CA ALA A 78 -6.22 6.61 12.30
C ALA A 78 -5.90 5.78 11.04
N VAL A 79 -4.93 4.87 11.08
CA VAL A 79 -4.61 3.97 9.98
C VAL A 79 -5.77 3.02 9.67
N PHE A 80 -6.39 2.42 10.69
CA PHE A 80 -7.55 1.55 10.49
C PHE A 80 -8.78 2.31 9.94
N ILE A 81 -9.04 3.53 10.45
CA ILE A 81 -10.12 4.37 9.90
C ILE A 81 -9.81 4.78 8.45
N GLY A 82 -8.57 5.17 8.16
CA GLY A 82 -8.13 5.47 6.80
C GLY A 82 -8.28 4.27 5.87
N MET A 83 -7.97 3.06 6.34
CA MET A 83 -8.17 1.82 5.58
C MET A 83 -9.64 1.59 5.25
N TYR A 84 -10.53 1.75 6.22
CA TYR A 84 -11.97 1.68 5.99
C TYR A 84 -12.42 2.70 4.93
N VAL A 85 -11.99 3.96 5.05
CA VAL A 85 -12.31 5.00 4.06
C VAL A 85 -11.74 4.65 2.69
N ASN A 86 -10.56 4.04 2.58
CA ASN A 86 -10.02 3.60 1.30
C ASN A 86 -10.87 2.53 0.60
N THR A 87 -11.59 1.69 1.37
CA THR A 87 -12.47 0.66 0.81
C THR A 87 -13.82 1.23 0.35
N PHE A 88 -14.38 2.21 1.06
CA PHE A 88 -15.73 2.73 0.80
C PHE A 88 -15.77 4.07 0.05
N CYS A 89 -14.72 4.89 0.11
CA CYS A 89 -14.63 6.17 -0.60
C CYS A 89 -13.88 6.02 -1.94
N PHE A 90 -13.98 7.06 -2.77
CA PHE A 90 -13.38 7.13 -4.11
C PHE A 90 -11.83 7.20 -4.09
N GLY A 91 -11.19 6.08 -3.76
CA GLY A 91 -9.77 5.82 -3.96
C GLY A 91 -8.86 6.02 -2.75
N THR A 92 -7.63 5.56 -2.90
CA THR A 92 -6.54 5.56 -1.90
C THR A 92 -6.19 6.94 -1.32
N ILE A 93 -6.54 8.00 -2.05
CA ILE A 93 -6.27 9.39 -1.63
C ILE A 93 -7.17 9.78 -0.45
N GLY A 94 -8.41 9.28 -0.40
CA GLY A 94 -9.39 9.66 0.62
C GLY A 94 -9.01 9.14 2.01
N GLY A 95 -8.62 7.87 2.12
CA GLY A 95 -8.22 7.31 3.41
C GLY A 95 -6.88 7.84 3.91
N ASP A 96 -5.96 8.16 3.01
CA ASP A 96 -4.66 8.77 3.34
C ASP A 96 -4.83 10.22 3.85
N LEU A 97 -5.76 10.98 3.27
CA LEU A 97 -6.19 12.28 3.80
C LEU A 97 -6.82 12.13 5.18
N VAL A 98 -7.79 11.23 5.33
CA VAL A 98 -8.52 11.06 6.60
C VAL A 98 -7.58 10.65 7.73
N ARG A 99 -6.68 9.68 7.53
CA ARG A 99 -5.74 9.29 8.58
C ARG A 99 -4.83 10.44 9.01
N SER A 100 -4.39 11.27 8.06
CA SER A 100 -3.56 12.45 8.35
C SER A 100 -4.33 13.53 9.12
N LEU A 101 -5.58 13.78 8.74
CA LEU A 101 -6.47 14.72 9.42
C LEU A 101 -6.81 14.28 10.85
N LEU A 102 -6.91 12.97 11.10
CA LEU A 102 -7.22 12.43 12.43
C LEU A 102 -6.06 12.55 13.43
N VAL A 103 -4.82 12.60 12.94
CA VAL A 103 -3.61 12.68 13.76
C VAL A 103 -3.13 14.12 13.95
N SER A 104 -3.41 15.01 13.00
CA SER A 104 -3.03 16.44 13.09
C SER A 104 -3.85 17.20 14.14
N GLY A 105 -3.18 17.98 14.99
CA GLY A 105 -3.81 18.83 16.01
C GLY A 105 -4.17 20.21 15.46
N ASN A 106 -3.26 20.82 14.68
CA ASN A 106 -3.42 22.15 14.10
C ASN A 106 -3.21 22.15 12.57
N SER A 107 -3.51 23.28 11.91
CA SER A 107 -3.40 23.40 10.44
C SER A 107 -1.98 23.19 9.90
N ALA A 108 -0.93 23.55 10.66
CA ALA A 108 0.46 23.27 10.32
C ALA A 108 0.76 21.74 10.32
N ASP A 109 0.20 21.01 11.28
CA ASP A 109 0.36 19.55 11.39
C ASP A 109 -0.30 18.79 10.24
N LYS A 110 -1.35 19.37 9.61
CA LYS A 110 -2.06 18.74 8.48
C LYS A 110 -1.16 18.61 7.25
N GLY A 111 -0.45 19.67 6.88
CA GLY A 111 0.47 19.66 5.74
C GLY A 111 1.64 18.70 5.96
N ILE A 112 2.23 18.74 7.16
CA ILE A 112 3.34 17.87 7.57
C ILE A 112 2.89 16.40 7.62
N SER A 113 1.70 16.12 8.18
CA SER A 113 1.15 14.78 8.25
C SER A 113 0.82 14.22 6.86
N LEU A 114 0.28 15.03 5.93
CA LEU A 114 0.07 14.62 4.55
C LEU A 114 1.40 14.31 3.83
N ALA A 115 2.40 15.16 4.00
CA ALA A 115 3.74 14.92 3.47
C ALA A 115 4.35 13.61 4.00
N SER A 116 4.14 13.31 5.29
CA SER A 116 4.60 12.05 5.91
C SER A 116 3.93 10.81 5.29
N VAL A 117 2.68 10.93 4.83
CA VAL A 117 1.99 9.84 4.13
C VAL A 117 2.60 9.63 2.75
N VAL A 118 2.91 10.70 2.02
CA VAL A 118 3.59 10.57 0.72
C VAL A 118 4.98 9.94 0.89
N ALA A 119 5.75 10.38 1.89
CA ALA A 119 7.04 9.79 2.23
C ALA A 119 6.92 8.29 2.57
N ASP A 120 5.91 7.91 3.36
CA ASP A 120 5.59 6.51 3.68
C ASP A 120 5.32 5.67 2.42
N ARG A 121 4.57 6.23 1.44
CA ARG A 121 4.26 5.57 0.16
C ARG A 121 5.49 5.42 -0.73
N VAL A 122 6.29 6.48 -0.87
CA VAL A 122 7.52 6.45 -1.67
C VAL A 122 8.50 5.43 -1.10
N MET A 123 8.69 5.44 0.23
CA MET A 123 9.53 4.45 0.89
C MET A 123 9.04 3.03 0.65
N GLY A 124 7.73 2.78 0.77
CA GLY A 124 7.13 1.47 0.51
C GLY A 124 7.34 1.00 -0.93
N LEU A 125 7.14 1.89 -1.90
CA LEU A 125 7.38 1.61 -3.33
C LEU A 125 8.84 1.30 -3.61
N SER A 126 9.76 2.07 -3.02
CA SER A 126 11.19 1.86 -3.24
C SER A 126 11.69 0.55 -2.63
N VAL A 127 11.25 0.21 -1.42
CA VAL A 127 11.57 -1.08 -0.80
C VAL A 127 10.99 -2.22 -1.62
N LEU A 128 9.75 -2.10 -2.09
CA LEU A 128 9.11 -3.12 -2.93
C LEU A 128 9.85 -3.31 -4.26
N ALA A 129 10.23 -2.21 -4.91
CA ALA A 129 11.06 -2.24 -6.12
C ALA A 129 12.41 -2.92 -5.82
N GLY A 130 13.04 -2.58 -4.69
CA GLY A 130 14.30 -3.18 -4.28
C GLY A 130 14.23 -4.68 -4.02
N ILE A 131 13.17 -5.15 -3.36
CA ILE A 131 12.92 -6.58 -3.17
C ILE A 131 12.72 -7.27 -4.52
N GLY A 132 11.96 -6.68 -5.44
CA GLY A 132 11.76 -7.23 -6.78
C GLY A 132 13.06 -7.35 -7.57
N ILE A 133 13.91 -6.34 -7.50
CA ILE A 133 15.25 -6.32 -8.09
C ILE A 133 16.13 -7.41 -7.49
N LEU A 134 16.24 -7.46 -6.16
CA LEU A 134 17.05 -8.46 -5.46
C LEU A 134 16.57 -9.88 -5.77
N SER A 135 15.25 -10.10 -5.76
CA SER A 135 14.67 -11.38 -6.18
C SER A 135 15.03 -11.73 -7.62
N GLY A 136 15.02 -10.75 -8.54
CA GLY A 136 15.43 -10.95 -9.92
C GLY A 136 16.92 -11.22 -10.11
N LEU A 137 17.78 -10.72 -9.22
CA LEU A 137 19.22 -11.00 -9.21
C LEU A 137 19.55 -12.38 -8.64
N PHE A 138 18.87 -12.79 -7.57
CA PHE A 138 19.12 -14.07 -6.89
C PHE A 138 18.40 -15.27 -7.52
N PHE A 139 17.21 -15.06 -8.07
CA PHE A 139 16.33 -16.14 -8.59
C PHE A 139 15.96 -15.98 -10.07
N GLY A 140 16.38 -14.90 -10.74
CA GLY A 140 15.99 -14.58 -12.11
C GLY A 140 17.17 -14.39 -13.08
N SER A 141 16.84 -14.39 -14.38
CA SER A 141 17.80 -14.25 -15.49
C SER A 141 18.49 -12.88 -15.59
N ILE A 142 18.22 -11.95 -14.64
CA ILE A 142 18.84 -10.61 -14.60
C ILE A 142 20.32 -10.70 -14.18
N SER A 143 20.72 -11.80 -13.53
CA SER A 143 22.13 -12.08 -13.25
C SER A 143 22.99 -12.15 -14.53
N GLU A 144 22.40 -12.38 -15.69
CA GLU A 144 23.14 -12.47 -16.96
C GLU A 144 23.34 -11.10 -17.64
N GLN A 145 22.75 -10.01 -17.12
CA GLN A 145 22.88 -8.65 -17.66
C GLN A 145 23.36 -7.66 -16.58
N PRO A 146 24.68 -7.40 -16.47
CA PRO A 146 25.27 -6.64 -15.37
C PRO A 146 24.83 -5.16 -15.31
N ASP A 147 24.46 -4.56 -16.44
CA ASP A 147 24.03 -3.15 -16.50
C ASP A 147 22.70 -2.90 -15.76
N ILE A 148 21.77 -3.85 -15.86
CA ILE A 148 20.46 -3.78 -15.17
C ILE A 148 20.67 -3.97 -13.66
N ALA A 149 21.54 -4.89 -13.27
CA ALA A 149 21.88 -5.13 -11.87
C ALA A 149 22.48 -3.89 -11.19
N LEU A 150 23.36 -3.16 -11.89
CA LEU A 150 23.99 -1.95 -11.38
C LEU A 150 22.96 -0.81 -11.19
N VAL A 151 22.15 -0.51 -12.21
CA VAL A 151 21.12 0.54 -12.15
C VAL A 151 20.12 0.26 -11.04
N ALA A 152 19.74 -1.00 -10.89
CA ALA A 152 18.78 -1.44 -9.91
C ALA A 152 19.34 -1.37 -8.47
N THR A 153 20.61 -1.71 -8.28
CA THR A 153 21.31 -1.56 -6.98
C THR A 153 21.47 -0.08 -6.61
N VAL A 154 21.84 0.77 -7.58
CA VAL A 154 21.93 2.22 -7.38
C VAL A 154 20.56 2.80 -7.00
N PHE A 155 19.46 2.36 -7.62
CA PHE A 155 18.12 2.80 -7.26
C PHE A 155 17.74 2.42 -5.82
N ILE A 156 18.10 1.21 -5.37
CA ILE A 156 17.91 0.76 -3.97
C ILE A 156 18.70 1.62 -3.01
N VAL A 157 19.98 1.90 -3.31
CA VAL A 157 20.85 2.71 -2.48
C VAL A 157 20.35 4.14 -2.41
N LEU A 158 19.97 4.76 -3.54
CA LEU A 158 19.39 6.11 -3.57
C LEU A 158 18.06 6.20 -2.82
N ALA A 159 17.22 5.18 -2.91
CA ALA A 159 15.99 5.11 -2.15
C ALA A 159 16.21 4.90 -0.64
N GLY A 160 17.27 4.17 -0.27
CA GLY A 160 17.69 3.98 1.11
C GLY A 160 18.40 5.21 1.71
N LEU A 161 19.12 5.97 0.87
CA LEU A 161 19.78 7.23 1.22
C LEU A 161 18.86 8.45 1.18
N GLY A 162 17.65 8.31 0.62
CA GLY A 162 16.58 9.32 0.68
C GLY A 162 15.93 9.46 2.07
N TRP A 163 16.62 8.94 3.10
CA TRP A 163 16.34 9.02 4.52
C TRP A 163 17.56 9.55 5.25
#